data_AF-A0A814B516-F1
#
_entry.id   AF-A0A814B516-F1
#
_cell.length_a   1.000
_cell.length_b   1.000
_cell.length_c   1.000
_cell.angle_alpha   90.00
_cell.angle_beta   90.00
_cell.angle_gamma   90.00
#
_symmetry.space_group_name_H-M   'P 1'
#
loop_
_entity.id
_entity.type
_entity.pdbx_description
1 polymer ?
#
loop_
_entity_poly.entity_id
_entity_poly.type
_entity_poly.pdbx_seq_one_letter_code
_entity_poly.pdbx_strand_id
1 'polypeptide(L)'
;MNKIILFVLVVLSYFEPRLTLSYNGCGPGKFDINGVLRVFDQGPLIQCCNNHDICYGACYGKKNCDDQFEACLSNACYAMPYIHRQVCYANKNSMVMAVRKMKFELLVLLSLNVFYGQAFLFSQNKADPNWNDLKVTWGINPFDSNNFQSLPRTQAEAISKGWKLEKNCSQVNGNRYILNGDRASILIFNARGIIAGIASAIPKNLPFNFPSQKIQPLFNDEGDVYTINAYFVDPVSVCSSELSAKQVTGDRLIIKGQGKELNIALEQKDLSNFWTQGKCFYTMGVHFWANIDGSELTEDINADNFAPLFLLYNKGKLNGFGWAFNADLPSRRYEHPGQDNLGMFFNKIPKFFSDPTKAGKLSTLHIYLDSNPQFNFC
;
A
#
# COMPACT_ATOMS: atom_id res chain seq x y z
N MET A 1 -52.36 -16.73 44.94
CA MET A 1 -51.75 -15.53 45.55
C MET A 1 -50.78 -15.96 46.64
N ASN A 2 -49.59 -15.35 46.67
CA ASN A 2 -48.54 -15.41 47.71
C ASN A 2 -47.58 -16.61 47.84
N LYS A 3 -46.96 -17.12 46.75
CA LYS A 3 -45.71 -17.94 46.87
C LYS A 3 -44.66 -17.79 45.73
N ILE A 4 -44.77 -16.80 44.84
CA ILE A 4 -43.79 -16.59 43.74
C ILE A 4 -43.01 -15.26 43.89
N ILE A 5 -43.33 -14.44 44.89
CA ILE A 5 -42.63 -13.18 45.21
C ILE A 5 -41.76 -13.38 46.46
N LEU A 6 -40.92 -14.42 46.45
CA LEU A 6 -39.83 -14.54 47.44
C LEU A 6 -38.60 -15.28 46.91
N PHE A 7 -38.64 -15.79 45.67
CA PHE A 7 -37.47 -16.39 45.00
C PHE A 7 -36.72 -15.41 44.09
N VAL A 8 -37.29 -14.23 43.81
CA VAL A 8 -36.69 -13.22 42.94
C VAL A 8 -35.85 -12.18 43.71
N LEU A 9 -35.86 -12.19 45.05
CA LEU A 9 -35.12 -11.22 45.87
C LEU A 9 -33.91 -11.78 46.63
N VAL A 10 -33.58 -13.07 46.49
CA VAL A 10 -32.40 -13.69 47.15
C VAL A 10 -31.31 -14.16 46.16
N VAL A 11 -31.55 -14.09 44.85
CA VAL A 11 -30.52 -14.31 43.81
C VAL A 11 -30.04 -12.98 43.21
N LEU A 12 -30.12 -11.89 43.97
CA LEU A 12 -29.59 -10.56 43.62
C LEU A 12 -28.48 -10.09 44.58
N SER A 13 -27.87 -10.99 45.35
CA SER A 13 -26.80 -10.63 46.31
C SER A 13 -25.50 -11.44 46.16
N TYR A 14 -25.30 -12.21 45.08
CA TYR A 14 -24.03 -12.88 44.80
C TYR A 14 -23.71 -12.92 43.30
N PHE A 15 -23.80 -11.79 42.63
CA PHE A 15 -23.05 -11.53 41.40
C PHE A 15 -22.46 -10.12 41.52
N GLU A 16 -21.40 -9.99 42.30
CA GLU A 16 -20.42 -8.97 41.99
C GLU A 16 -19.86 -9.34 40.61
N PRO A 17 -19.98 -8.49 39.57
CA PRO A 17 -19.16 -8.68 38.40
C PRO A 17 -17.72 -8.49 38.88
N ARG A 18 -16.98 -9.59 39.04
CA ARG A 18 -15.52 -9.50 39.12
C ARG A 18 -15.06 -8.90 37.80
N LEU A 19 -14.85 -7.58 37.82
CA LEU A 19 -14.12 -6.83 36.81
C LEU A 19 -12.74 -7.45 36.69
N THR A 20 -12.57 -8.39 35.77
CA THR A 20 -11.23 -8.84 35.38
C THR A 20 -10.67 -7.74 34.48
N LEU A 21 -9.97 -6.79 35.09
CA LEU A 21 -9.10 -5.82 34.42
C LEU A 21 -7.94 -6.59 33.77
N SER A 22 -8.17 -7.18 32.60
CA SER A 22 -7.11 -7.77 31.79
C SER A 22 -6.84 -6.87 30.59
N TYR A 23 -5.57 -6.50 30.39
CA TYR A 23 -5.08 -5.84 29.18
C TYR A 23 -4.29 -6.88 28.37
N ASN A 24 -4.33 -6.80 27.04
CA ASN A 24 -3.57 -7.69 26.16
C ASN A 24 -2.64 -6.94 25.19
N GLY A 25 -2.42 -5.65 25.42
CA GLY A 25 -1.65 -4.78 24.55
C GLY A 25 -2.53 -4.21 23.45
N CYS A 26 -2.03 -4.11 22.23
CA CYS A 26 -2.79 -3.54 21.11
C CYS A 26 -3.61 -4.60 20.33
N GLY A 27 -4.12 -5.64 21.02
CA GLY A 27 -5.02 -6.66 20.46
C GLY A 27 -4.37 -7.80 19.64
N PRO A 28 -5.19 -8.75 19.15
CA PRO A 28 -4.74 -9.98 18.46
C PRO A 28 -4.24 -9.76 17.03
N GLY A 29 -4.64 -8.66 16.40
CA GLY A 29 -3.95 -8.15 15.21
C GLY A 29 -2.69 -7.48 15.70
N LYS A 30 -1.56 -8.19 15.68
CA LYS A 30 -0.24 -7.68 16.06
C LYS A 30 0.08 -6.40 15.28
N PHE A 31 -0.42 -5.25 15.73
CA PHE A 31 0.24 -3.99 15.50
C PHE A 31 1.58 -4.16 16.21
N ASP A 32 2.58 -4.63 15.48
CA ASP A 32 3.94 -4.69 15.96
C ASP A 32 4.46 -3.26 16.01
N ILE A 33 3.93 -2.48 16.96
CA ILE A 33 4.44 -1.17 17.36
C ILE A 33 5.92 -1.34 17.73
N ASN A 34 6.30 -2.51 18.27
CA ASN A 34 7.68 -2.82 18.54
C ASN A 34 8.50 -3.02 17.26
N GLY A 35 7.94 -3.46 16.13
CA GLY A 35 8.69 -3.64 14.88
C GLY A 35 9.09 -2.32 14.22
N VAL A 36 8.16 -1.37 14.17
CA VAL A 36 8.37 -0.03 13.56
C VAL A 36 9.10 0.92 14.52
N LEU A 37 8.99 0.72 15.83
CA LEU A 37 9.59 1.58 16.86
C LEU A 37 10.62 0.86 17.74
N ARG A 38 11.14 -0.31 17.38
CA ARG A 38 12.23 -1.03 18.12
C ARG A 38 13.52 -0.21 18.30
N VAL A 39 13.64 0.90 17.57
CA VAL A 39 14.71 1.89 17.73
C VAL A 39 14.50 2.79 18.96
N PHE A 40 13.29 2.79 19.54
CA PHE A 40 12.90 3.66 20.64
C PHE A 40 12.34 2.83 21.78
N ASP A 41 13.00 2.91 22.93
CA ASP A 41 12.70 2.21 24.17
C ASP A 41 11.19 2.19 24.51
N GLN A 42 10.73 1.08 25.07
CA GLN A 42 9.33 0.79 25.37
C GLN A 42 8.63 1.90 26.18
N GLY A 43 7.33 2.13 25.91
CA GLY A 43 6.47 2.78 26.92
C GLY A 43 5.16 3.42 26.43
N PRO A 44 5.19 4.51 25.65
CA PRO A 44 4.02 5.42 25.62
C PRO A 44 2.81 4.88 24.86
N LEU A 45 3.02 4.22 23.71
CA LEU A 45 1.91 3.78 22.85
C LEU A 45 1.24 2.50 23.36
N ILE A 46 2.03 1.58 23.93
CA ILE A 46 1.49 0.37 24.58
C ILE A 46 0.63 0.76 25.79
N GLN A 47 1.05 1.79 26.53
CA GLN A 47 0.24 2.31 27.64
C GLN A 47 -1.11 2.85 27.16
N CYS A 48 -1.18 3.49 25.99
CA CYS A 48 -2.44 3.91 25.39
C CYS A 48 -3.34 2.71 25.04
N CYS A 49 -2.80 1.63 24.50
CA CYS A 49 -3.56 0.40 24.22
C CYS A 49 -4.06 -0.25 25.51
N ASN A 50 -3.21 -0.39 26.53
CA ASN A 50 -3.61 -0.99 27.80
C ASN A 50 -4.72 -0.16 28.48
N ASN A 51 -4.64 1.17 28.42
CA ASN A 51 -5.68 2.05 28.95
C ASN A 51 -6.99 1.93 28.16
N HIS A 52 -6.92 1.69 26.84
CA HIS A 52 -8.08 1.45 25.99
C HIS A 52 -8.78 0.13 26.34
N ASP A 53 -8.00 -0.95 26.52
CA ASP A 53 -8.50 -2.25 26.98
C ASP A 53 -9.21 -2.14 28.33
N ILE A 54 -8.57 -1.46 29.29
CA ILE A 54 -9.13 -1.19 30.63
C ILE A 54 -10.44 -0.39 30.51
N CYS A 55 -10.48 0.64 29.67
CA CYS A 55 -11.67 1.46 29.47
C CYS A 55 -12.83 0.63 28.89
N TYR A 56 -12.55 -0.25 27.93
CA TYR A 56 -13.53 -1.18 27.36
C TYR A 56 -14.03 -2.17 28.42
N GLY A 57 -13.13 -2.75 29.22
CA GLY A 57 -13.46 -3.68 30.30
C GLY A 57 -14.27 -3.06 31.44
N ALA A 58 -14.12 -1.75 31.68
CA ALA A 58 -14.85 -1.00 32.70
C ALA A 58 -16.19 -0.38 32.22
N CYS A 59 -16.64 -0.71 31.01
CA CYS A 59 -17.94 -0.31 30.44
C CYS A 59 -18.21 1.22 30.33
N TYR A 60 -17.18 2.07 30.22
CA TYR A 60 -17.31 3.54 30.10
C TYR A 60 -17.88 4.06 28.76
N GLY A 61 -18.42 3.17 27.92
CA GLY A 61 -18.96 3.49 26.61
C GLY A 61 -17.90 3.56 25.51
N LYS A 62 -18.07 2.77 24.45
CA LYS A 62 -17.10 2.61 23.35
C LYS A 62 -16.59 3.93 22.77
N LYS A 63 -17.47 4.90 22.51
CA LYS A 63 -17.08 6.19 21.92
C LYS A 63 -16.10 6.94 22.83
N ASN A 64 -16.39 7.01 24.13
CA ASN A 64 -15.55 7.68 25.11
C ASN A 64 -14.16 7.01 25.18
N CYS A 65 -14.12 5.68 25.20
CA CYS A 65 -12.87 4.95 25.18
C CYS A 65 -12.07 5.16 23.89
N ASP A 66 -12.71 5.14 22.72
CA ASP A 66 -12.05 5.41 21.43
C ASP A 66 -11.50 6.85 21.35
N ASP A 67 -12.24 7.82 21.89
CA ASP A 67 -11.82 9.23 21.92
C ASP A 67 -10.63 9.43 22.88
N GLN A 68 -10.64 8.78 24.05
CA GLN A 68 -9.50 8.78 24.98
C GLN A 68 -8.27 8.10 24.40
N PHE A 69 -8.47 7.00 23.67
CA PHE A 69 -7.39 6.30 22.98
C PHE A 69 -6.75 7.16 21.88
N GLU A 70 -7.55 7.82 21.05
CA GLU A 70 -7.04 8.77 20.06
C GLU A 70 -6.26 9.92 20.72
N ALA A 71 -6.76 10.47 21.82
CA ALA A 71 -6.09 11.54 22.54
C ALA A 71 -4.75 11.07 23.13
N CYS A 72 -4.71 9.90 23.76
CA CYS A 72 -3.50 9.32 24.33
C CYS A 72 -2.42 9.12 23.25
N LEU A 73 -2.78 8.49 22.13
CA LEU A 73 -1.87 8.29 21.01
C LEU A 73 -1.42 9.62 20.40
N SER A 74 -2.30 10.61 20.32
CA SER A 74 -1.95 11.94 19.78
C SER A 74 -0.91 12.66 20.63
N ASN A 75 -1.01 12.55 21.96
CA ASN A 75 -0.04 13.11 22.89
C ASN A 75 1.30 12.37 22.82
N ALA A 76 1.26 11.04 22.75
CA ALA A 76 2.46 10.23 22.58
C ALA A 76 3.20 10.57 21.27
N CYS A 77 2.48 10.77 20.16
CA CYS A 77 3.08 11.19 18.89
C CYS A 77 3.63 12.63 18.95
N TYR A 78 2.94 13.54 19.62
CA TYR A 78 3.36 14.94 19.71
C TYR A 78 4.72 15.09 20.43
N ALA A 79 4.99 14.24 21.43
CA ALA A 79 6.26 14.23 22.15
C ALA A 79 7.46 13.81 21.27
N MET A 80 7.24 13.33 20.05
CA MET A 80 8.29 12.85 19.16
C MET A 80 8.88 13.97 18.27
N PRO A 81 10.15 13.80 17.82
CA PRO A 81 10.75 14.64 16.77
C PRO A 81 9.91 14.65 15.48
N TYR A 82 10.03 15.71 14.68
CA TYR A 82 9.11 16.00 13.58
C TYR A 82 8.81 14.80 12.66
N ILE A 83 9.82 14.10 12.14
CA ILE A 83 9.61 12.96 11.22
C ILE A 83 8.98 11.75 11.94
N HIS A 84 9.43 11.43 13.14
CA HIS A 84 8.87 10.35 13.96
C HIS A 84 7.42 10.63 14.35
N ARG A 85 7.10 11.89 14.65
CA ARG A 85 5.74 12.36 14.92
C ARG A 85 4.82 12.09 13.72
N GLN A 86 5.30 12.30 12.49
CA GLN A 86 4.51 12.04 11.29
C GLN A 86 4.20 10.55 11.12
N VAL A 87 5.20 9.68 11.26
CA VAL A 87 5.02 8.20 11.20
C VAL A 87 4.10 7.73 12.33
N CYS A 88 4.29 8.28 13.53
CA CYS A 88 3.43 7.98 14.67
C CYS A 88 1.98 8.40 14.41
N TYR A 89 1.73 9.57 13.82
CA TYR A 89 0.37 10.00 13.49
C TYR A 89 -0.28 9.14 12.40
N ALA A 90 0.47 8.67 11.41
CA ALA A 90 -0.04 7.72 10.41
C ALA A 90 -0.46 6.39 11.05
N ASN A 91 0.36 5.86 11.95
CA ASN A 91 0.05 4.67 12.73
C ASN A 91 -1.16 4.90 13.65
N LYS A 92 -1.18 6.01 14.41
CA LYS A 92 -2.31 6.41 15.25
C LYS A 92 -3.61 6.39 14.47
N ASN A 93 -3.67 7.12 13.35
CA ASN A 93 -4.89 7.29 12.58
C ASN A 93 -5.45 5.92 12.16
N SER A 94 -4.56 5.00 11.80
CA SER A 94 -4.95 3.67 11.37
C SER A 94 -5.44 2.79 12.52
N MET A 95 -4.82 2.90 13.70
CA MET A 95 -5.31 2.25 14.93
C MET A 95 -6.67 2.80 15.38
N VAL A 96 -6.83 4.11 15.39
CA VAL A 96 -8.09 4.80 15.74
C VAL A 96 -9.19 4.41 14.75
N MET A 97 -8.88 4.37 13.46
CA MET A 97 -9.82 3.90 12.43
C MET A 97 -10.22 2.43 12.68
N ALA A 98 -9.27 1.55 12.97
CA ALA A 98 -9.55 0.14 13.23
C ALA A 98 -10.52 -0.05 14.41
N VAL A 99 -10.27 0.63 15.55
CA VAL A 99 -11.13 0.49 16.73
C VAL A 99 -12.50 1.16 16.54
N ARG A 100 -12.56 2.29 15.83
CA ARG A 100 -13.83 2.99 15.55
C ARG A 100 -14.70 2.23 14.54
N LYS A 101 -14.10 1.59 13.54
CA LYS A 101 -14.80 0.83 12.49
C LYS A 101 -15.49 -0.45 12.98
N MET A 102 -15.13 -0.96 14.17
CA MET A 102 -15.82 -2.08 14.82
C MET A 102 -17.32 -1.83 15.14
N LYS A 103 -17.88 -0.66 14.82
CA LYS A 103 -19.31 -0.34 15.03
C LYS A 103 -20.26 -0.53 13.84
N PHE A 104 -19.79 -0.87 12.63
CA PHE A 104 -20.72 -0.85 11.48
C PHE A 104 -21.30 -2.20 11.03
N GLU A 105 -20.76 -3.34 11.47
CA GLU A 105 -21.32 -4.65 11.05
C GLU A 105 -22.22 -5.31 12.11
N LEU A 106 -22.16 -4.90 13.38
CA LEU A 106 -22.91 -5.59 14.45
C LEU A 106 -24.31 -5.01 14.74
N LEU A 107 -24.63 -3.80 14.27
CA LEU A 107 -25.89 -3.10 14.60
C LEU A 107 -27.00 -3.29 13.56
N VAL A 108 -26.69 -3.81 12.38
CA VAL A 108 -27.70 -4.16 11.34
C VAL A 108 -28.21 -5.61 11.51
N LEU A 109 -27.49 -6.46 12.26
CA LEU A 109 -27.81 -7.88 12.42
C LEU A 109 -28.75 -8.20 13.61
N LEU A 110 -29.08 -7.22 14.46
CA LEU A 110 -29.94 -7.46 15.65
C LEU A 110 -31.42 -7.10 15.45
N SER A 111 -31.83 -6.56 14.30
CA SER A 111 -33.24 -6.30 13.97
C SER A 111 -33.82 -7.17 12.85
N LEU A 112 -33.02 -8.08 12.27
CA LEU A 112 -33.45 -8.98 11.19
C LEU A 112 -32.96 -10.40 11.46
N ASN A 113 -33.52 -11.04 12.48
CA ASN A 113 -33.28 -12.46 12.76
C ASN A 113 -34.58 -13.18 13.06
N VAL A 114 -35.47 -13.29 12.08
CA VAL A 114 -36.32 -14.48 11.94
C VAL A 114 -36.61 -14.67 10.44
N PHE A 115 -36.32 -15.85 9.91
CA PHE A 115 -36.56 -16.35 8.54
C PHE A 115 -35.49 -16.01 7.49
N TYR A 116 -34.97 -17.07 6.85
CA TYR A 116 -33.77 -17.20 6.01
C TYR A 116 -32.45 -17.24 6.81
N GLY A 117 -32.04 -18.38 7.37
CA GLY A 117 -31.77 -19.60 6.61
C GLY A 117 -30.32 -19.57 6.10
N GLN A 118 -29.41 -19.94 6.99
CA GLN A 118 -27.99 -20.29 6.80
C GLN A 118 -27.43 -20.19 5.37
N ALA A 119 -26.90 -19.02 5.00
CA ALA A 119 -25.96 -18.90 3.88
C ALA A 119 -25.04 -17.66 3.93
N PHE A 120 -25.25 -16.71 4.86
CA PHE A 120 -24.60 -15.39 4.76
C PHE A 120 -23.70 -14.97 5.93
N LEU A 121 -23.43 -15.87 6.89
CA LEU A 121 -22.62 -15.54 8.09
C LEU A 121 -21.25 -16.23 8.15
N PHE A 122 -20.82 -16.89 7.07
CA PHE A 122 -19.44 -17.37 6.90
C PHE A 122 -18.85 -17.06 5.52
N SER A 123 -19.30 -15.99 4.87
CA SER A 123 -18.43 -15.34 3.89
C SER A 123 -17.48 -14.42 4.65
N GLN A 124 -16.46 -15.02 5.29
CA GLN A 124 -15.19 -14.32 5.36
C GLN A 124 -14.73 -14.14 3.92
N ASN A 125 -15.18 -13.08 3.26
CA ASN A 125 -14.47 -12.53 2.12
C ASN A 125 -13.12 -12.05 2.68
N LYS A 126 -12.18 -13.00 2.71
CA LYS A 126 -10.77 -12.77 2.90
C LYS A 126 -10.41 -11.54 2.09
N ALA A 127 -9.91 -10.52 2.77
CA ALA A 127 -9.11 -9.47 2.16
C ALA A 127 -7.81 -10.11 1.65
N ASP A 128 -7.95 -10.85 0.55
CA ASP A 128 -6.95 -11.15 -0.46
C ASP A 128 -6.85 -9.89 -1.36
N PRO A 129 -5.68 -9.51 -1.89
CA PRO A 129 -5.62 -8.42 -2.86
C PRO A 129 -6.33 -8.86 -4.15
N ASN A 130 -7.63 -8.63 -4.18
CA ASN A 130 -8.39 -8.55 -5.40
C ASN A 130 -7.89 -7.28 -6.08
N TRP A 131 -7.29 -7.41 -7.26
CA TRP A 131 -6.90 -6.27 -8.08
C TRP A 131 -8.15 -5.51 -8.53
N ASN A 132 -8.74 -4.76 -7.61
CA ASN A 132 -10.09 -4.23 -7.67
C ASN A 132 -10.10 -2.71 -7.75
N ASP A 133 -8.93 -2.09 -7.75
CA ASP A 133 -8.74 -0.66 -7.97
C ASP A 133 -7.37 -0.39 -8.61
N LEU A 134 -7.08 0.88 -8.90
CA LEU A 134 -5.75 1.34 -9.29
C LEU A 134 -5.50 2.68 -8.59
N LYS A 135 -4.50 2.72 -7.72
CA LYS A 135 -4.12 3.93 -6.98
C LYS A 135 -2.65 4.20 -7.11
N VAL A 136 -2.27 5.47 -7.01
CA VAL A 136 -0.88 5.87 -7.00
C VAL A 136 -0.58 6.83 -5.88
N THR A 137 0.72 6.98 -5.64
CA THR A 137 1.31 7.91 -4.72
C THR A 137 1.03 7.53 -3.27
N TRP A 138 2.10 7.39 -2.50
CA TRP A 138 2.01 7.26 -1.05
C TRP A 138 2.28 8.61 -0.37
N GLY A 139 1.44 8.97 0.58
CA GLY A 139 1.61 10.17 1.39
C GLY A 139 1.38 9.90 2.86
N ILE A 140 2.18 10.53 3.72
CA ILE A 140 1.98 10.47 5.17
C ILE A 140 0.70 11.22 5.58
N ASN A 141 0.34 12.27 4.85
CA ASN A 141 -0.87 13.03 5.10
C ASN A 141 -2.07 12.33 4.42
N PRO A 142 -3.01 11.74 5.19
CA PRO A 142 -4.21 11.11 4.62
C PRO A 142 -5.19 12.10 4.01
N PHE A 143 -5.02 13.41 4.27
CA PHE A 143 -5.83 14.48 3.70
C PHE A 143 -5.21 15.13 2.48
N ASP A 144 -3.99 14.74 2.09
CA ASP A 144 -3.42 15.17 0.82
C ASP A 144 -4.19 14.49 -0.32
N SER A 145 -4.70 15.28 -1.26
CA SER A 145 -5.42 14.79 -2.42
C SER A 145 -4.58 13.88 -3.34
N ASN A 146 -3.25 13.91 -3.22
CA ASN A 146 -2.34 13.03 -3.94
C ASN A 146 -2.14 11.69 -3.23
N ASN A 147 -2.45 11.58 -1.94
CA ASN A 147 -2.26 10.31 -1.22
C ASN A 147 -3.27 9.26 -1.68
N PHE A 148 -2.78 8.11 -2.14
CA PHE A 148 -3.59 7.02 -2.68
C PHE A 148 -4.60 7.50 -3.75
N GLN A 149 -4.14 8.40 -4.62
CA GLN A 149 -4.98 8.96 -5.66
C GLN A 149 -5.48 7.85 -6.59
N SER A 150 -6.80 7.75 -6.73
CA SER A 150 -7.42 6.77 -7.63
C SER A 150 -7.25 7.17 -9.08
N LEU A 151 -6.81 6.21 -9.90
CA LEU A 151 -6.64 6.37 -11.33
C LEU A 151 -7.84 5.79 -12.09
N PRO A 152 -8.23 6.40 -13.23
CA PRO A 152 -9.27 5.85 -14.09
C PRO A 152 -8.92 4.44 -14.57
N ARG A 153 -9.93 3.55 -14.57
CA ARG A 153 -9.78 2.17 -15.10
C ARG A 153 -10.48 1.95 -16.43
N THR A 154 -11.17 2.95 -16.92
CA THR A 154 -11.71 2.98 -18.29
C THR A 154 -11.29 4.26 -19.01
N GLN A 155 -11.15 4.18 -20.32
CA GLN A 155 -10.84 5.31 -21.19
C GLN A 155 -11.94 6.39 -21.10
N ALA A 156 -13.21 5.99 -21.01
CA ALA A 156 -14.33 6.91 -20.84
C ALA A 156 -14.21 7.71 -19.53
N GLU A 157 -13.90 7.03 -18.42
CA GLU A 157 -13.64 7.69 -17.14
C GLU A 157 -12.42 8.62 -17.22
N ALA A 158 -11.34 8.17 -17.87
CA ALA A 158 -10.12 8.98 -18.03
C ALA A 158 -10.42 10.29 -18.78
N ILE A 159 -11.11 10.20 -19.91
CA ILE A 159 -11.53 11.37 -20.70
C ILE A 159 -12.40 12.30 -19.86
N SER A 160 -13.37 11.76 -19.11
CA SER A 160 -14.25 12.57 -18.24
C SER A 160 -13.48 13.31 -17.13
N LYS A 161 -12.33 12.77 -16.71
CA LYS A 161 -11.42 13.35 -15.71
C LYS A 161 -10.29 14.18 -16.32
N GLY A 162 -10.37 14.51 -17.62
CA GLY A 162 -9.43 15.41 -18.30
C GLY A 162 -8.14 14.76 -18.79
N TRP A 163 -8.04 13.43 -18.76
CA TRP A 163 -6.91 12.71 -19.36
C TRP A 163 -6.98 12.79 -20.89
N LYS A 164 -5.83 13.03 -21.53
CA LYS A 164 -5.72 13.19 -22.98
C LYS A 164 -4.92 12.05 -23.59
N LEU A 165 -5.36 11.59 -24.75
CA LEU A 165 -4.63 10.61 -25.55
C LEU A 165 -3.28 11.22 -25.97
N GLU A 166 -2.20 10.51 -25.69
CA GLU A 166 -0.85 10.89 -26.07
C GLU A 166 -0.35 10.05 -27.25
N LYS A 167 -0.49 8.73 -27.15
CA LYS A 167 -0.12 7.75 -28.19
C LYS A 167 -1.19 6.67 -28.26
N ASN A 168 -1.46 6.15 -29.45
CA ASN A 168 -2.44 5.08 -29.64
C ASN A 168 -1.78 3.76 -30.06
N CYS A 169 -2.59 2.72 -30.22
CA CYS A 169 -2.16 1.38 -30.63
C CYS A 169 -1.37 1.29 -31.95
N SER A 170 -1.44 2.29 -32.85
CA SER A 170 -0.61 2.31 -34.06
C SER A 170 0.82 2.80 -33.80
N GLN A 171 1.05 3.45 -32.66
CA GLN A 171 2.34 4.05 -32.29
C GLN A 171 3.04 3.26 -31.19
N VAL A 172 2.28 2.72 -30.24
CA VAL A 172 2.78 1.99 -29.07
C VAL A 172 1.81 0.87 -28.69
N ASN A 173 2.23 -0.06 -27.83
CA ASN A 173 1.35 -1.12 -27.35
C ASN A 173 0.35 -0.60 -26.30
N GLY A 174 -0.80 -0.14 -26.78
CA GLY A 174 -1.93 0.35 -26.00
C GLY A 174 -2.24 1.83 -26.26
N ASN A 175 -3.46 2.23 -25.91
CA ASN A 175 -3.87 3.63 -25.96
C ASN A 175 -3.41 4.33 -24.68
N ARG A 176 -2.40 5.19 -24.80
CA ARG A 176 -1.74 5.86 -23.69
C ARG A 176 -2.34 7.23 -23.42
N TYR A 177 -2.70 7.47 -22.16
CA TYR A 177 -3.32 8.71 -21.72
C TYR A 177 -2.50 9.36 -20.60
N ILE A 178 -2.37 10.68 -20.67
CA ILE A 178 -1.69 11.51 -19.65
C ILE A 178 -2.60 12.61 -19.13
N LEU A 179 -2.35 13.07 -17.91
CA LEU A 179 -3.09 14.15 -17.28
C LEU A 179 -2.21 15.40 -17.21
N ASN A 180 -2.68 16.53 -17.73
CA ASN A 180 -1.99 17.83 -17.65
C ASN A 180 -0.53 17.83 -18.14
N GLY A 181 -0.18 16.97 -19.10
CA GLY A 181 1.19 16.85 -19.59
C GLY A 181 2.15 16.09 -18.67
N ASP A 182 1.67 15.60 -17.52
CA ASP A 182 2.46 14.82 -16.56
C ASP A 182 2.58 13.36 -17.02
N ARG A 183 3.83 12.94 -17.29
CA ARG A 183 4.20 11.58 -17.72
C ARG A 183 4.69 10.70 -16.57
N ALA A 184 4.56 11.13 -15.31
CA ALA A 184 4.85 10.29 -14.16
C ALA A 184 3.88 9.11 -14.04
N SER A 185 2.63 9.27 -14.47
CA SER A 185 1.66 8.17 -14.57
C SER A 185 0.95 8.23 -15.91
N ILE A 186 1.33 7.34 -16.82
CA ILE A 186 0.73 7.17 -18.14
C ILE A 186 -0.21 5.96 -18.07
N LEU A 187 -1.51 6.17 -18.26
CA LEU A 187 -2.48 5.06 -18.28
C LEU A 187 -2.41 4.36 -19.63
N ILE A 188 -2.35 3.03 -19.63
CA ILE A 188 -2.38 2.22 -20.85
C ILE A 188 -3.72 1.52 -20.92
N PHE A 189 -4.59 1.92 -21.86
CA PHE A 189 -5.85 1.23 -22.13
C PHE A 189 -5.70 0.26 -23.30
N ASN A 190 -6.40 -0.87 -23.24
CA ASN A 190 -6.50 -1.77 -24.38
C ASN A 190 -7.41 -1.18 -25.48
N ALA A 191 -7.52 -1.90 -26.61
CA ALA A 191 -8.39 -1.54 -27.74
C ALA A 191 -9.87 -1.36 -27.38
N ARG A 192 -10.33 -1.88 -26.22
CA ARG A 192 -11.70 -1.77 -25.72
C ARG A 192 -11.88 -0.63 -24.71
N GLY A 193 -10.82 0.12 -24.42
CA GLY A 193 -10.85 1.21 -23.45
C GLY A 193 -10.87 0.76 -21.99
N ILE A 194 -10.41 -0.46 -21.67
CA ILE A 194 -10.22 -0.95 -20.30
C ILE A 194 -8.73 -0.86 -19.94
N ILE A 195 -8.41 -0.52 -18.69
CA ILE A 195 -7.02 -0.42 -18.23
C ILE A 195 -6.31 -1.75 -18.45
N ALA A 196 -5.13 -1.66 -19.06
CA ALA A 196 -4.29 -2.79 -19.43
C ALA A 196 -2.88 -2.66 -18.84
N GLY A 197 -2.54 -1.49 -18.30
CA GLY A 197 -1.25 -1.23 -17.69
C GLY A 197 -1.06 0.23 -17.30
N ILE A 198 0.13 0.52 -16.78
CA ILE A 198 0.60 1.85 -16.43
C ILE A 198 2.06 1.99 -16.82
N ALA A 199 2.48 3.19 -17.19
CA ALA A 199 3.86 3.50 -17.50
C ALA A 199 4.31 4.80 -16.83
N SER A 200 5.62 5.01 -16.82
CA SER A 200 6.23 6.29 -16.47
C SER A 200 7.30 6.62 -17.50
N ALA A 201 7.38 7.89 -17.87
CA ALA A 201 8.45 8.39 -18.72
C ALA A 201 9.44 9.24 -17.93
N ILE A 202 10.72 9.11 -18.29
CA ILE A 202 11.83 9.88 -17.73
C ILE A 202 12.61 10.57 -18.86
N PRO A 203 13.14 11.78 -18.65
CA PRO A 203 14.02 12.43 -19.62
C PRO A 203 15.29 11.60 -19.88
N LYS A 204 15.90 11.74 -21.06
CA LYS A 204 17.17 11.06 -21.38
C LYS A 204 18.40 11.69 -20.72
N ASN A 205 18.35 12.98 -20.41
CA ASN A 205 19.49 13.75 -19.91
C ASN A 205 19.48 13.85 -18.38
N LEU A 206 19.27 12.72 -17.71
CA LEU A 206 19.31 12.68 -16.25
C LEU A 206 20.75 12.54 -15.74
N PRO A 207 21.04 13.04 -14.53
CA PRO A 207 22.34 12.86 -13.88
C PRO A 207 22.75 11.39 -13.77
N PHE A 208 24.06 11.17 -13.55
CA PHE A 208 24.64 9.83 -13.31
C PHE A 208 24.41 8.83 -14.44
N ASN A 209 24.17 9.32 -15.67
CA ASN A 209 23.83 8.50 -16.83
C ASN A 209 22.62 7.58 -16.59
N PHE A 210 21.65 8.03 -15.79
CA PHE A 210 20.44 7.25 -15.53
C PHE A 210 19.46 7.33 -16.73
N PRO A 211 18.89 6.22 -17.20
CA PRO A 211 19.18 4.84 -16.82
C PRO A 211 20.52 4.36 -17.38
N SER A 212 21.29 3.62 -16.56
CA SER A 212 22.56 3.02 -16.99
C SER A 212 22.35 2.04 -18.16
N GLN A 213 23.40 1.76 -18.94
CA GLN A 213 23.34 0.78 -20.03
C GLN A 213 22.82 -0.60 -19.59
N LYS A 214 23.06 -0.98 -18.32
CA LYS A 214 22.63 -2.29 -17.79
C LYS A 214 21.13 -2.35 -17.50
N ILE A 215 20.52 -1.23 -17.11
CA ILE A 215 19.09 -1.17 -16.80
C ILE A 215 18.24 -0.63 -17.96
N GLN A 216 18.85 0.00 -18.96
CA GLN A 216 18.18 0.43 -20.20
C GLN A 216 17.31 -0.63 -20.87
N PRO A 217 17.63 -1.94 -20.87
CA PRO A 217 16.76 -2.98 -21.42
C PRO A 217 15.34 -3.04 -20.81
N LEU A 218 15.14 -2.51 -19.59
CA LEU A 218 13.82 -2.38 -18.95
C LEU A 218 12.98 -1.22 -19.49
N PHE A 219 13.59 -0.31 -20.25
CA PHE A 219 12.94 0.85 -20.83
C PHE A 219 12.70 0.66 -22.32
N ASN A 220 11.80 1.48 -22.86
CA ASN A 220 11.61 1.70 -24.29
C ASN A 220 12.16 3.08 -24.61
N ASP A 221 12.99 3.16 -25.64
CA ASP A 221 13.40 4.44 -26.20
C ASP A 221 12.26 4.99 -27.06
N GLU A 222 11.72 6.15 -26.67
CA GLU A 222 10.61 6.78 -27.36
C GLU A 222 10.95 8.19 -27.89
N GLY A 223 12.23 8.42 -28.20
CA GLY A 223 12.72 9.67 -28.77
C GLY A 223 13.29 10.62 -27.72
N ASP A 224 12.46 11.49 -27.14
CA ASP A 224 12.84 12.48 -26.13
C ASP A 224 12.91 11.91 -24.70
N VAL A 225 12.30 10.74 -24.49
CA VAL A 225 12.16 10.10 -23.18
C VAL A 225 12.45 8.60 -23.24
N TYR A 226 12.80 8.04 -22.09
CA TYR A 226 12.71 6.60 -21.83
C TYR A 226 11.40 6.28 -21.12
N THR A 227 10.71 5.22 -21.52
CA THR A 227 9.46 4.78 -20.90
C THR A 227 9.56 3.37 -20.32
N ILE A 228 9.22 3.20 -19.05
CA ILE A 228 9.08 1.89 -18.41
C ILE A 228 7.60 1.53 -18.32
N ASN A 229 7.24 0.31 -18.76
CA ASN A 229 5.85 -0.13 -18.81
C ASN A 229 5.61 -1.30 -17.85
N ALA A 230 4.49 -1.25 -17.15
CA ALA A 230 3.88 -2.37 -16.44
C ALA A 230 2.54 -2.70 -17.08
N TYR A 231 2.35 -3.95 -17.50
CA TYR A 231 1.10 -4.47 -18.03
C TYR A 231 0.39 -5.34 -17.01
N PHE A 232 -0.93 -5.18 -16.91
CA PHE A 232 -1.81 -5.93 -16.02
C PHE A 232 -2.48 -7.13 -16.72
N VAL A 233 -2.27 -7.24 -18.02
CA VAL A 233 -2.77 -8.29 -18.92
C VAL A 233 -1.62 -8.72 -19.84
N ASP A 234 -1.85 -9.73 -20.68
CA ASP A 234 -0.88 -10.12 -21.70
C ASP A 234 -0.62 -8.96 -22.68
N PRO A 235 0.63 -8.45 -22.80
CA PRO A 235 0.98 -7.37 -23.71
C PRO A 235 0.58 -7.64 -25.16
N VAL A 236 0.58 -8.89 -25.64
CA VAL A 236 0.19 -9.24 -27.01
C VAL A 236 -1.29 -8.95 -27.28
N SER A 237 -2.13 -9.00 -26.24
CA SER A 237 -3.57 -8.79 -26.36
C SER A 237 -4.00 -7.31 -26.27
N VAL A 238 -3.12 -6.41 -25.83
CA VAL A 238 -3.49 -5.02 -25.49
C VAL A 238 -4.11 -4.27 -26.66
N CYS A 239 -3.57 -4.43 -27.87
CA CYS A 239 -4.11 -3.80 -29.07
C CYS A 239 -4.98 -4.74 -29.94
N SER A 240 -5.25 -5.97 -29.46
CA SER A 240 -6.13 -6.91 -30.15
C SER A 240 -7.60 -6.62 -29.83
N SER A 241 -8.46 -6.76 -30.83
CA SER A 241 -9.93 -6.73 -30.65
C SER A 241 -10.49 -8.06 -30.11
N GLU A 242 -9.68 -9.13 -30.09
CA GLU A 242 -10.11 -10.46 -29.69
C GLU A 242 -9.75 -10.76 -28.23
N LEU A 243 -10.77 -11.14 -27.46
CA LEU A 243 -10.71 -11.80 -26.14
C LEU A 243 -9.75 -11.17 -25.11
N SER A 244 -10.24 -10.15 -24.39
CA SER A 244 -9.79 -9.92 -23.02
C SER A 244 -10.98 -9.95 -22.07
N ALA A 245 -10.83 -10.71 -20.99
CA ALA A 245 -11.85 -10.98 -19.99
C ALA A 245 -12.40 -9.71 -19.34
N LYS A 246 -13.58 -9.82 -18.72
CA LYS A 246 -14.29 -8.78 -17.93
C LYS A 246 -13.55 -8.32 -16.66
N GLN A 247 -12.24 -8.56 -16.54
CA GLN A 247 -11.48 -8.18 -15.34
C GLN A 247 -11.08 -6.70 -15.44
N VAL A 248 -11.46 -5.92 -14.43
CA VAL A 248 -11.44 -4.45 -14.51
C VAL A 248 -10.03 -3.87 -14.35
N THR A 249 -9.10 -4.57 -13.70
CA THR A 249 -7.71 -4.10 -13.53
C THR A 249 -6.69 -5.02 -14.19
N GLY A 250 -6.76 -6.35 -13.99
CA GLY A 250 -5.88 -7.33 -14.65
C GLY A 250 -5.73 -8.65 -13.92
N ASP A 251 -4.89 -9.55 -14.45
CA ASP A 251 -4.64 -10.91 -13.96
C ASP A 251 -3.15 -11.27 -13.79
N ARG A 252 -2.23 -10.37 -14.16
CA ARG A 252 -0.77 -10.58 -14.11
C ARG A 252 -0.04 -9.25 -14.03
N LEU A 253 1.21 -9.22 -13.56
CA LEU A 253 2.06 -8.03 -13.67
C LEU A 253 3.27 -8.37 -14.55
N ILE A 254 3.41 -7.65 -15.65
CA ILE A 254 4.52 -7.82 -16.60
C ILE A 254 5.23 -6.48 -16.79
N ILE A 255 6.51 -6.39 -16.39
CA ILE A 255 7.35 -5.24 -16.71
C ILE A 255 8.00 -5.48 -18.06
N LYS A 256 7.78 -4.60 -19.03
CA LYS A 256 8.25 -4.82 -20.41
C LYS A 256 8.93 -3.60 -21.00
N GLY A 257 10.23 -3.74 -21.20
CA GLY A 257 11.09 -2.83 -21.96
C GLY A 257 11.38 -3.36 -23.36
N GLN A 258 12.31 -2.70 -24.05
CA GLN A 258 12.74 -3.09 -25.40
C GLN A 258 13.59 -4.36 -25.40
N GLY A 259 14.37 -4.60 -24.34
CA GLY A 259 15.33 -5.72 -24.26
C GLY A 259 15.09 -6.68 -23.11
N LYS A 260 14.14 -6.40 -22.21
CA LYS A 260 13.87 -7.22 -21.03
C LYS A 260 12.39 -7.25 -20.70
N GLU A 261 11.91 -8.44 -20.37
CA GLU A 261 10.55 -8.69 -19.88
C GLU A 261 10.65 -9.42 -18.54
N LEU A 262 9.90 -8.95 -17.54
CA LEU A 262 9.82 -9.54 -16.20
C LEU A 262 8.38 -9.93 -15.92
N ASN A 263 8.15 -11.24 -15.77
CA ASN A 263 6.87 -11.78 -15.30
C ASN A 263 6.91 -11.85 -13.77
N ILE A 264 6.00 -11.15 -13.11
CA ILE A 264 6.00 -11.03 -11.64
C ILE A 264 5.05 -12.06 -11.04
N ALA A 265 5.54 -12.80 -10.05
CA ALA A 265 4.74 -13.78 -9.31
C ALA A 265 3.62 -13.09 -8.51
N LEU A 266 2.39 -13.61 -8.57
CA LEU A 266 1.29 -13.05 -7.78
C LEU A 266 1.37 -13.44 -6.30
N GLU A 267 2.02 -14.56 -5.98
CA GLU A 267 2.26 -15.01 -4.61
C GLU A 267 3.75 -14.87 -4.27
N GLN A 268 4.04 -14.35 -3.08
CA GLN A 268 5.39 -14.12 -2.58
C GLN A 268 6.21 -15.41 -2.52
N LYS A 269 5.56 -16.54 -2.24
CA LYS A 269 6.22 -17.86 -2.14
C LYS A 269 6.80 -18.33 -3.48
N ASP A 270 6.26 -17.82 -4.60
CA ASP A 270 6.65 -18.17 -5.97
C ASP A 270 7.63 -17.14 -6.56
N LEU A 271 8.07 -16.18 -5.74
CA LEU A 271 9.00 -15.14 -6.14
C LEU A 271 10.40 -15.73 -6.39
N SER A 272 11.00 -15.38 -7.53
CA SER A 272 12.33 -15.86 -7.89
C SER A 272 13.43 -15.17 -7.07
N ASN A 273 14.63 -15.78 -7.06
CA ASN A 273 15.82 -15.23 -6.39
C ASN A 273 16.33 -13.90 -6.99
N PHE A 274 15.74 -13.44 -8.10
CA PHE A 274 15.99 -12.10 -8.65
C PHE A 274 15.59 -10.98 -7.67
N TRP A 275 14.64 -11.28 -6.77
CA TRP A 275 14.08 -10.33 -5.83
C TRP A 275 14.70 -10.50 -4.45
N THR A 276 15.18 -9.39 -3.90
CA THR A 276 15.70 -9.29 -2.55
C THR A 276 14.66 -8.69 -1.64
N GLN A 277 14.33 -9.41 -0.57
CA GLN A 277 13.38 -8.93 0.43
C GLN A 277 13.94 -7.73 1.17
N GLY A 278 13.18 -6.63 1.16
CA GLY A 278 13.39 -5.44 1.98
C GLY A 278 12.60 -5.51 3.27
N LYS A 279 12.18 -4.35 3.76
CA LYS A 279 11.33 -4.22 4.95
C LYS A 279 9.86 -4.17 4.59
N CYS A 280 9.06 -4.49 5.59
CA CYS A 280 7.65 -4.19 5.55
C CYS A 280 7.40 -2.75 5.99
N PHE A 281 6.57 -2.04 5.21
CA PHE A 281 6.11 -0.71 5.54
C PHE A 281 4.58 -0.73 5.72
N TYR A 282 4.11 -0.18 6.82
CA TYR A 282 2.70 -0.09 7.14
C TYR A 282 1.96 0.76 6.10
N THR A 283 0.80 0.33 5.59
CA THR A 283 0.06 0.88 4.43
C THR A 283 0.67 0.58 3.04
N MET A 284 1.72 -0.23 2.96
CA MET A 284 2.32 -0.64 1.69
C MET A 284 2.45 -2.16 1.55
N GLY A 285 2.97 -2.82 2.59
CA GLY A 285 3.33 -4.24 2.57
C GLY A 285 4.85 -4.45 2.59
N VAL A 286 5.27 -5.69 2.32
CA VAL A 286 6.67 -6.09 2.23
C VAL A 286 7.26 -5.65 0.90
N HIS A 287 8.32 -4.85 0.95
CA HIS A 287 9.05 -4.41 -0.24
C HIS A 287 9.98 -5.50 -0.73
N PHE A 288 10.05 -5.69 -2.04
CA PHE A 288 11.09 -6.47 -2.70
C PHE A 288 11.79 -5.62 -3.74
N TRP A 289 13.11 -5.64 -3.71
CA TRP A 289 13.98 -4.83 -4.55
C TRP A 289 14.81 -5.76 -5.45
N ALA A 290 15.40 -5.22 -6.52
CA ALA A 290 16.17 -6.05 -7.44
C ALA A 290 17.51 -5.42 -7.81
N ASN A 291 18.52 -6.29 -7.93
CA ASN A 291 19.70 -6.05 -8.73
C ASN A 291 19.43 -6.58 -10.15
N ILE A 292 19.71 -5.78 -11.18
CA ILE A 292 19.41 -6.14 -12.57
C ILE A 292 20.14 -7.40 -13.05
N ASP A 293 21.28 -7.73 -12.44
CA ASP A 293 22.05 -8.94 -12.73
C ASP A 293 21.45 -10.22 -12.11
N GLY A 294 20.42 -10.08 -11.27
CA GLY A 294 19.71 -11.17 -10.61
C GLY A 294 20.36 -11.74 -9.35
N SER A 295 21.44 -11.12 -8.87
CA SER A 295 22.00 -11.40 -7.54
C SER A 295 21.23 -10.68 -6.42
N GLU A 296 21.53 -11.04 -5.18
CA GLU A 296 20.99 -10.35 -4.00
C GLU A 296 21.38 -8.87 -4.01
N LEU A 297 20.44 -7.99 -3.67
CA LEU A 297 20.67 -6.57 -3.47
C LEU A 297 21.43 -6.36 -2.16
N THR A 298 22.74 -6.13 -2.26
CA THR A 298 23.61 -5.87 -1.11
C THR A 298 23.87 -4.37 -0.92
N GLU A 299 24.51 -4.02 0.20
CA GLU A 299 24.93 -2.64 0.47
C GLU A 299 26.02 -2.14 -0.50
N ASP A 300 26.79 -3.04 -1.12
CA ASP A 300 27.92 -2.72 -2.00
C ASP A 300 27.56 -2.78 -3.49
N ILE A 301 26.27 -2.90 -3.83
CA ILE A 301 25.81 -2.88 -5.21
C ILE A 301 26.28 -1.60 -5.93
N ASN A 302 26.69 -1.75 -7.19
CA ASN A 302 26.93 -0.62 -8.08
C ASN A 302 25.60 0.06 -8.44
N ALA A 303 25.55 1.41 -8.40
CA ALA A 303 24.37 2.18 -8.81
C ALA A 303 23.84 1.79 -10.20
N ASP A 304 24.73 1.43 -11.13
CA ASP A 304 24.36 1.00 -12.50
C ASP A 304 23.55 -0.29 -12.53
N ASN A 305 23.62 -1.09 -11.46
CA ASN A 305 22.95 -2.38 -11.33
C ASN A 305 21.59 -2.26 -10.61
N PHE A 306 21.29 -1.13 -9.97
CA PHE A 306 20.06 -0.96 -9.21
C PHE A 306 18.85 -0.90 -10.16
N ALA A 307 17.98 -1.92 -10.10
CA ALA A 307 16.78 -1.94 -10.92
C ALA A 307 15.80 -0.87 -10.42
N PRO A 308 15.21 -0.04 -11.30
CA PRO A 308 14.42 1.12 -10.90
C PRO A 308 12.98 0.75 -10.55
N LEU A 309 12.78 -0.37 -9.85
CA LEU A 309 11.48 -0.95 -9.59
C LEU A 309 11.48 -1.76 -8.29
N PHE A 310 10.34 -1.81 -7.61
CA PHE A 310 10.12 -2.64 -6.43
C PHE A 310 8.73 -3.27 -6.45
N LEU A 311 8.57 -4.37 -5.73
CA LEU A 311 7.29 -5.05 -5.55
C LEU A 311 6.77 -4.90 -4.13
N LEU A 312 5.45 -4.96 -3.98
CA LEU A 312 4.77 -4.90 -2.69
C LEU A 312 3.91 -6.16 -2.52
N TYR A 313 4.14 -6.89 -1.42
CA TYR A 313 3.30 -8.02 -1.02
C TYR A 313 2.63 -7.76 0.32
N ASN A 314 1.33 -8.05 0.39
CA ASN A 314 0.51 -7.99 1.60
C ASN A 314 -0.04 -9.40 1.86
N LYS A 315 0.24 -9.96 3.04
CA LYS A 315 -0.11 -11.36 3.39
C LYS A 315 0.36 -12.39 2.34
N GLY A 316 1.54 -12.18 1.77
CA GLY A 316 2.12 -13.06 0.76
C GLY A 316 1.50 -12.95 -0.64
N LYS A 317 0.67 -11.94 -0.92
CA LYS A 317 0.06 -11.72 -2.24
C LYS A 317 0.40 -10.33 -2.78
N LEU A 318 0.65 -10.23 -4.08
CA LEU A 318 1.04 -9.01 -4.78
C LEU A 318 -0.11 -7.99 -4.74
N ASN A 319 0.06 -6.93 -3.95
CA ASN A 319 -0.92 -5.86 -3.79
C ASN A 319 -0.51 -4.56 -4.52
N GLY A 320 0.75 -4.45 -4.91
CA GLY A 320 1.25 -3.31 -5.65
C GLY A 320 2.70 -3.48 -6.08
N PHE A 321 3.23 -2.42 -6.67
CA PHE A 321 4.62 -2.30 -7.09
C PHE A 321 4.95 -0.81 -7.16
N GLY A 322 6.16 -0.47 -7.56
CA GLY A 322 6.47 0.92 -7.84
C GLY A 322 7.77 1.09 -8.59
N TRP A 323 8.00 2.35 -8.96
CA TRP A 323 9.23 2.78 -9.58
C TRP A 323 10.13 3.41 -8.54
N ALA A 324 11.44 3.24 -8.71
CA ALA A 324 12.46 3.83 -7.86
C ALA A 324 13.59 4.40 -8.73
N PHE A 325 13.36 5.58 -9.27
CA PHE A 325 14.29 6.24 -10.16
C PHE A 325 15.38 6.95 -9.35
N ASN A 326 16.65 6.60 -9.60
CA ASN A 326 17.80 7.28 -9.00
C ASN A 326 18.05 8.64 -9.70
N ALA A 327 17.05 9.50 -9.67
CA ALA A 327 17.04 10.82 -10.28
C ALA A 327 15.97 11.70 -9.62
N ASP A 328 16.21 13.01 -9.53
CA ASP A 328 15.21 13.96 -9.07
C ASP A 328 14.23 14.28 -10.22
N LEU A 329 13.02 13.70 -10.15
CA LEU A 329 12.04 13.81 -11.21
C LEU A 329 10.94 14.80 -10.84
N PRO A 330 10.60 15.74 -11.74
CA PRO A 330 9.59 16.74 -11.47
C PRO A 330 8.18 16.15 -11.69
N SER A 331 7.49 15.76 -10.62
CA SER A 331 6.03 15.59 -10.59
C SER A 331 5.56 15.55 -9.14
N ARG A 332 4.34 16.03 -8.88
CA ARG A 332 3.70 15.88 -7.57
C ARG A 332 3.32 14.44 -7.24
N ARG A 333 3.34 13.55 -8.24
CA ARG A 333 3.07 12.11 -8.07
C ARG A 333 4.26 11.36 -7.52
N TYR A 334 5.48 11.82 -7.82
CA TYR A 334 6.68 11.19 -7.30
C TYR A 334 6.82 11.49 -5.81
N GLU A 335 7.04 10.45 -5.02
CA GLU A 335 7.51 10.61 -3.66
C GLU A 335 9.03 10.76 -3.67
N HIS A 336 9.55 11.56 -2.74
CA HIS A 336 10.99 11.73 -2.60
C HIS A 336 11.42 11.40 -1.17
N PRO A 337 11.60 10.10 -0.84
CA PRO A 337 12.07 9.72 0.47
C PRO A 337 13.46 10.32 0.71
N GLY A 338 13.62 11.01 1.86
CA GLY A 338 14.94 11.44 2.32
C GLY A 338 15.83 10.23 2.63
N GLN A 339 17.15 10.44 2.63
CA GLN A 339 18.13 9.40 2.91
C GLN A 339 17.87 8.68 4.24
N ASP A 340 17.49 9.44 5.28
CA ASP A 340 17.17 8.90 6.61
C ASP A 340 15.94 7.95 6.60
N ASN A 341 15.10 8.03 5.57
CA ASN A 341 13.90 7.22 5.44
C ASN A 341 14.14 5.91 4.67
N LEU A 342 15.26 5.75 3.97
CA LEU A 342 15.54 4.55 3.18
C LEU A 342 15.59 3.29 4.05
N GLY A 343 16.04 3.43 5.31
CA GLY A 343 16.05 2.36 6.29
C GLY A 343 14.67 1.83 6.69
N MET A 344 13.57 2.45 6.24
CA MET A 344 12.22 1.92 6.43
C MET A 344 11.81 0.91 5.35
N PHE A 345 12.49 0.88 4.19
CA PHE A 345 12.13 0.04 3.05
C PHE A 345 13.22 -0.98 2.69
N PHE A 346 14.49 -0.68 2.98
CA PHE A 346 15.62 -1.56 2.77
C PHE A 346 16.03 -2.29 4.05
N ASN A 347 16.40 -3.57 3.92
CA ASN A 347 17.09 -4.29 5.01
C ASN A 347 18.55 -3.84 5.12
N LYS A 348 19.23 -3.75 3.98
CA LYS A 348 20.57 -3.17 3.82
C LYS A 348 20.46 -2.05 2.80
N ILE A 349 20.83 -0.83 3.20
CA ILE A 349 20.74 0.33 2.31
C ILE A 349 21.97 0.31 1.38
N PRO A 350 21.80 0.33 0.04
CA PRO A 350 22.91 0.52 -0.87
C PRO A 350 23.73 1.78 -0.56
N LYS A 351 25.03 1.63 -0.34
CA LYS A 351 25.95 2.72 0.03
C LYS A 351 26.00 3.83 -1.01
N PHE A 352 25.72 3.49 -2.28
CA PHE A 352 25.72 4.49 -3.35
C PHE A 352 24.65 5.57 -3.16
N PHE A 353 23.56 5.32 -2.41
CA PHE A 353 22.56 6.35 -2.11
C PHE A 353 23.14 7.52 -1.30
N SER A 354 24.17 7.26 -0.49
CA SER A 354 24.88 8.29 0.28
C SER A 354 26.03 8.94 -0.48
N ASP A 355 26.35 8.46 -1.69
CA ASP A 355 27.43 8.98 -2.53
C ASP A 355 26.86 10.02 -3.52
N PRO A 356 27.12 11.33 -3.32
CA PRO A 356 26.56 12.37 -4.16
C PRO A 356 27.09 12.34 -5.61
N THR A 357 28.10 11.52 -5.90
CA THR A 357 28.63 11.30 -7.25
C THR A 357 27.96 10.14 -7.98
N LYS A 358 27.12 9.36 -7.29
CA LYS A 358 26.47 8.14 -7.83
C LYS A 358 24.95 8.13 -7.65
N ALA A 359 24.41 8.92 -6.72
CA ALA A 359 22.98 9.03 -6.50
C ALA A 359 22.51 10.46 -6.45
N GLY A 360 21.32 10.66 -7.03
CA GLY A 360 20.55 11.87 -6.84
C GLY A 360 19.55 11.70 -5.71
N LYS A 361 18.55 12.57 -5.71
CA LYS A 361 17.33 12.35 -4.94
C LYS A 361 16.61 11.13 -5.51
N LEU A 362 16.23 10.17 -4.66
CA LEU A 362 15.39 9.05 -5.10
C LEU A 362 13.98 9.58 -5.38
N SER A 363 13.46 9.29 -6.58
CA SER A 363 12.07 9.56 -6.93
C SER A 363 11.34 8.23 -7.05
N THR A 364 10.40 7.99 -6.14
CA THR A 364 9.57 6.79 -6.16
C THR A 364 8.17 7.10 -6.65
N LEU A 365 7.49 6.10 -7.21
CA LEU A 365 6.06 6.15 -7.46
C LEU A 365 5.46 4.82 -7.04
N HIS A 366 4.69 4.82 -5.95
CA HIS A 366 3.95 3.63 -5.55
C HIS A 366 2.68 3.48 -6.38
N ILE A 367 2.40 2.24 -6.78
CA ILE A 367 1.24 1.84 -7.59
C ILE A 367 0.55 0.67 -6.87
N TYR A 368 -0.67 0.90 -6.43
CA TYR A 368 -1.48 -0.06 -5.68
C TYR A 368 -2.59 -0.60 -6.56
N LEU A 369 -2.84 -1.90 -6.47
CA LEU A 369 -3.83 -2.62 -7.25
C LEU A 369 -5.09 -2.92 -6.42
N ASP A 370 -5.11 -2.52 -5.16
CA ASP A 370 -6.23 -2.69 -4.25
C ASP A 370 -6.91 -1.36 -3.88
N SER A 371 -8.18 -1.45 -3.54
CA SER A 371 -9.03 -0.31 -3.18
C SER A 371 -8.72 0.33 -1.83
N ASN A 372 -8.01 -0.37 -0.94
CA ASN A 372 -7.79 0.10 0.42
C ASN A 372 -6.33 -0.07 0.86
N PRO A 373 -5.39 0.59 0.19
CA PRO A 373 -3.97 0.38 0.45
C PRO A 373 -3.56 0.82 1.87
N GLN A 374 -4.34 1.70 2.50
CA GLN A 374 -4.19 2.05 3.91
C GLN A 374 -4.32 0.86 4.87
N PHE A 375 -4.86 -0.28 4.42
CA PHE A 375 -4.93 -1.53 5.19
C PHE A 375 -3.95 -2.59 4.70
N ASN A 376 -2.96 -2.23 3.89
CA ASN A 376 -1.87 -3.13 3.56
C ASN A 376 -0.88 -3.23 4.72
N PHE A 377 -0.53 -4.45 5.09
CA PHE A 377 0.39 -4.74 6.18
C PHE A 377 1.27 -5.95 5.83
N CYS A 378 2.13 -6.34 6.76
CA CYS A 378 2.75 -7.65 6.83
C CYS A 378 2.05 -8.45 7.94
#